data_AF-X1MFH6-F1
#
_entry.id   AF-X1MFH6-F1
#
_cell.length_a   1.000
_cell.length_b   1.000
_cell.length_c   1.000
_cell.angle_alpha   90.00
_cell.angle_beta   90.00
_cell.angle_gamma   90.00
#
_symmetry.space_group_name_H-M   'P 1'
#
loop_
_entity.id
_entity.type
_entity.pdbx_description
1 polymer ?
#
loop_
_entity_poly.entity_id
_entity_poly.type
_entity_poly.pdbx_seq_one_letter_code
_entity_poly.pdbx_strand_id
1 'polypeptide(L)' 'MDYHYVACTEDNRPVKGKLSAASQEAAADMLAYSGYRVLSLKEVTPFFPAQKLTARLSRT' A
#
# COMPACT_ATOMS: atom_id res chain seq x y z
N MET A 1 6.03 6.63 -3.13
CA MET A 1 4.72 6.04 -2.81
C MET A 1 4.92 5.05 -1.68
N ASP A 2 4.07 5.08 -0.67
CA ASP A 2 4.14 4.14 0.44
C ASP A 2 3.23 2.95 0.15
N TYR A 3 3.75 1.74 0.32
CA TYR A 3 3.01 0.51 0.11
C TYR A 3 3.04 -0.30 1.40
N HIS A 4 1.89 -0.81 1.82
CA HIS A 4 1.83 -1.89 2.78
C HIS A 4 2.02 -3.20 2.03
N TYR A 5 3.02 -3.97 2.46
CA TYR A 5 3.24 -5.32 1.97
C TYR A 5 2.95 -6.35 3.04
N VAL A 6 2.46 -7.50 2.60
CA VAL A 6 2.35 -8.73 3.37
C VAL A 6 3.09 -9.79 2.58
N ALA A 7 4.18 -10.28 3.15
CA ALA A 7 4.99 -11.33 2.57
C ALA A 7 5.13 -12.49 3.57
N CYS A 8 5.16 -13.72 3.09
CA CYS A 8 5.46 -14.88 3.91
C CYS A 8 6.93 -15.27 3.77
N THR A 9 7.55 -15.53 4.92
CA THR A 9 8.84 -16.20 4.97
C THR A 9 8.68 -17.69 4.67
N GLU A 10 9.80 -18.38 4.43
CA GLU A 10 9.80 -19.83 4.23
C GLU A 10 9.23 -20.60 5.44
N ASP A 11 9.46 -20.08 6.66
CA ASP A 11 8.85 -20.58 7.92
C ASP A 11 7.33 -20.36 8.04
N ASN A 12 6.66 -19.97 6.94
CA ASN A 12 5.23 -19.69 6.90
C ASN A 12 4.78 -18.54 7.81
N ARG A 13 5.72 -17.68 8.23
CA ARG A 13 5.42 -16.50 9.03
C ARG A 13 5.03 -15.33 8.13
N PRO A 14 3.81 -14.80 8.25
CA PRO A 14 3.43 -13.58 7.55
C PRO A 14 4.14 -12.38 8.21
N VAL A 15 5.04 -11.77 7.45
CA VAL A 15 5.68 -10.49 7.78
C VAL A 15 4.93 -9.39 7.03
N LYS A 16 4.48 -8.39 7.79
CA LYS A 16 3.85 -7.20 7.25
C LYS A 16 4.69 -5.98 7.55
N GLY A 17 4.87 -5.13 6.56
CA GLY A 17 5.66 -3.93 6.67
C GLY A 17 5.15 -2.82 5.77
N LYS A 18 5.76 -1.65 5.92
CA LYS A 18 5.63 -0.54 4.98
C LYS A 18 6.91 -0.51 4.17
N LEU A 19 6.81 -0.53 2.85
CA LEU A 19 7.94 -0.21 1.99
C LEU A 19 7.60 0.96 1.10
N SER A 20 8.57 1.85 0.92
CA SER A 20 8.46 2.94 -0.04
C SER A 20 9.09 2.46 -1.34
N ALA A 21 8.27 2.30 -2.38
CA ALA A 21 8.71 1.82 -3.69
C ALA A 21 8.27 2.79 -4.79
N ALA A 22 8.91 2.67 -5.96
CA ALA A 22 8.52 3.43 -7.15
C ALA A 22 7.15 2.98 -7.69
N SER A 23 6.78 1.72 -7.52
CA SER A 23 5.50 1.13 -7.95
C SER A 23 5.23 -0.18 -7.21
N GLN A 24 3.97 -0.65 -7.26
CA GLN A 24 3.57 -1.94 -6.69
C GLN A 24 4.40 -3.11 -7.25
N GLU A 25 4.73 -3.08 -8.55
CA GLU A 25 5.53 -4.10 -9.22
C GLU A 25 6.97 -4.11 -8.71
N ALA A 26 7.59 -2.92 -8.57
CA ALA A 26 8.93 -2.79 -8.00
C ALA A 26 8.98 -3.31 -6.55
N ALA A 27 7.91 -3.08 -5.78
CA ALA A 27 7.80 -3.62 -4.42
C ALA A 27 7.70 -5.15 -4.40
N ALA A 28 6.93 -5.73 -5.33
CA ALA A 28 6.80 -7.17 -5.45
C ALA A 28 8.12 -7.83 -5.89
N ASP A 29 8.81 -7.20 -6.84
CA ASP A 29 10.12 -7.62 -7.33
C ASP A 29 11.18 -7.62 -6.21
N MET A 30 11.24 -6.57 -5.39
CA MET A 30 12.17 -6.50 -4.25
C MET A 30 11.92 -7.60 -3.21
N LEU A 31 10.65 -7.92 -2.94
CA LEU A 31 10.28 -8.98 -1.99
C LEU A 31 10.57 -10.37 -2.58
N ALA A 32 10.27 -10.58 -3.86
CA ALA A 32 10.57 -11.81 -4.58
C ALA A 32 12.08 -12.05 -4.68
N TYR A 33 12.86 -11.00 -4.97
CA TYR A 33 14.32 -11.03 -5.01
C TYR A 33 14.91 -11.44 -3.65
N SER A 34 14.29 -11.00 -2.56
CA SER A 34 14.72 -11.36 -1.21
C SER A 34 14.24 -12.76 -0.75
N GLY A 35 13.59 -13.53 -1.62
CA GLY A 35 13.10 -14.89 -1.30
C GLY A 35 11.81 -14.91 -0.47
N TYR A 36 11.14 -13.77 -0.30
CA TYR A 36 9.87 -13.70 0.40
C TYR A 36 8.70 -13.90 -0.57
N ARG A 37 7.74 -14.73 -0.17
CA ARG A 37 6.53 -14.96 -0.95
C ARG A 37 5.55 -13.82 -0.72
N VAL A 38 5.46 -12.90 -1.68
CA VAL A 38 4.48 -11.81 -1.66
C VAL A 38 3.07 -12.40 -1.64
N LEU A 39 2.33 -12.14 -0.57
CA LEU A 39 0.92 -12.52 -0.45
C LEU A 39 0.00 -11.38 -0.87
N SER A 40 0.35 -10.16 -0.48
CA SER A 40 -0.47 -8.99 -0.76
C SER A 40 0.35 -7.72 -0.76
N LEU A 41 0.08 -6.85 -1.74
CA LEU A 41 0.72 -5.55 -1.87
C LEU A 41 -0.39 -4.53 -2.06
N LYS A 42 -0.48 -3.57 -1.14
CA LYS A 42 -1.49 -2.51 -1.16
C LYS A 42 -0.82 -1.16 -1.09
N GLU A 43 -1.14 -0.30 -2.03
CA GLU A 43 -0.76 1.11 -1.96
C GLU A 43 -1.41 1.76 -0.74
N VAL A 44 -0.61 2.47 0.05
CA VAL A 44 -1.09 3.35 1.11
C VAL A 44 -1.53 4.64 0.44
N THR A 45 -2.67 4.58 -0.25
CA THR A 45 -3.33 5.79 -0.67
C THR A 45 -3.96 6.44 0.57
N PRO A 46 -3.60 7.69 0.91
CA PRO A 46 -4.44 8.46 1.81
C PRO A 46 -5.78 8.62 1.09
N PHE A 47 -6.79 7.89 1.55
CA PHE A 47 -8.15 8.00 1.08
C PHE A 47 -8.56 9.47 1.19
N PHE A 48 -8.58 10.20 0.07
CA PHE A 48 -9.01 11.59 0.01
C PHE A 48 -10.51 11.65 -0.34
N PRO A 49 -11.37 11.96 0.63
CA PRO A 49 -12.64 12.60 0.33
C PRO A 49 -12.78 13.89 1.14
N ALA A 50 -12.02 14.94 0.81
CA ALA A 50 -12.09 16.19 1.58
C ALA A 50 -11.99 17.47 0.76
N GLN A 51 -12.28 17.45 -0.54
CA GLN A 51 -12.25 18.68 -1.35
C GLN A 51 -13.56 19.03 -2.06
N LYS A 52 -14.67 18.32 -1.81
CA LYS A 52 -15.91 18.59 -2.57
C LYS A 52 -17.20 18.25 -1.83
N LEU A 53 -17.36 18.74 -0.60
CA LEU A 53 -18.68 18.72 0.07
C LEU A 53 -19.03 20.00 0.85
N THR A 54 -18.16 21.01 0.83
CA THR A 54 -18.49 22.36 1.35
C THR A 54 -19.02 23.32 0.29
N ALA A 55 -19.27 22.84 -0.94
CA ALA A 55 -19.88 23.66 -1.97
C ALA A 55 -21.40 23.76 -1.75
N ARG A 56 -21.79 24.88 -1.12
CA ARG A 56 -23.10 25.54 -1.23
C ARG A 56 -24.23 24.99 -0.36
N LEU A 57 -24.11 25.19 0.95
CA LEU A 57 -25.24 25.68 1.74
C LEU A 57 -25.10 27.21 1.91
N SER A 58 -25.08 27.94 0.78
CA SER A 58 -25.24 29.39 0.77
C SER A 58 -26.73 29.66 0.79
N ARG A 59 -27.21 29.83 2.02
CA ARG A 59 -28.48 30.43 2.43
C ARG A 59 -28.89 31.60 1.52
N THR A 60 -30.05 31.50 0.89
CA THR A 60 -30.93 32.64 0.58
C THR A 60 -32.36 32.15 0.71
#